data_AF-A0A0F9RPD2-F1
#
_entry.id   AF-A0A0F9RPD2-F1
#
_cell.length_a   1.000
_cell.length_b   1.000
_cell.length_c   1.000
_cell.angle_alpha   90.00
_cell.angle_beta   90.00
_cell.angle_gamma   90.00
#
_symmetry.space_group_name_H-M   'P 1'
#
loop_
_entity.id
_entity.type
_entity.pdbx_description
1 polymer ?
#
loop_
_entity_poly.entity_id
_entity_poly.type
_entity_poly.pdbx_seq_one_letter_code
_entity_poly.pdbx_strand_id
1 'polypeptide(L)'
;PGPDYELKPEHIYNYEVGYVHNLAGLLDADYADIKLSYYYNRTENIIERDPNLSFSNLEKQTLEGIEFQGRYDNGGFFTNLSLAYNFENEVCDEHTAAVLDYLSTSDCVEDGFVAGYLVSMAMPEYTANWTLGGRFFNRKLELGSRVTYYYKHEDKFESNYRDPSAISYYANTPLSWDTILLFDAYASYQLNDDISVELTGTNLSNEYYIDPMSRSAIPAPGRTFKLSLTAKF
;
A
#
# COMPACT_ATOMS: atom_id res chain seq x y z
N PRO A 1 -31.28 -7.93 17.75
CA PRO A 1 -30.33 -8.65 18.65
C PRO A 1 -29.53 -7.60 19.44
N GLY A 2 -29.74 -7.54 20.76
CA GLY A 2 -29.16 -6.53 21.66
C GLY A 2 -27.77 -6.93 22.21
N PRO A 3 -27.15 -6.04 22.99
CA PRO A 3 -25.70 -5.91 23.17
C PRO A 3 -25.18 -6.89 24.22
N ASP A 4 -24.42 -7.90 23.81
CA ASP A 4 -23.40 -8.61 24.61
C ASP A 4 -22.82 -9.78 23.78
N TYR A 5 -22.41 -9.50 22.54
CA TYR A 5 -21.30 -10.29 21.99
C TYR A 5 -20.04 -9.67 22.57
N GLU A 6 -19.52 -10.28 23.64
CA GLU A 6 -18.22 -9.91 24.17
C GLU A 6 -17.19 -10.14 23.05
N LEU A 7 -16.70 -9.03 22.48
CA LEU A 7 -15.71 -9.09 21.43
C LEU A 7 -14.48 -9.81 21.98
N LYS A 8 -14.07 -10.86 21.28
CA LYS A 8 -12.79 -11.50 21.55
C LYS A 8 -11.68 -10.57 21.08
N PRO A 9 -10.54 -10.50 21.79
CA PRO A 9 -9.36 -9.82 21.29
C PRO A 9 -8.90 -10.40 19.95
N GLU A 10 -8.47 -9.52 19.05
CA GLU A 10 -7.79 -9.94 17.82
C GLU A 10 -6.44 -10.56 18.15
N HIS A 11 -6.14 -11.71 17.55
CA HIS A 11 -4.88 -12.42 17.75
C HIS A 11 -4.13 -12.54 16.42
N ILE A 12 -2.97 -11.90 16.34
CA ILE A 12 -2.17 -11.87 15.12
C ILE A 12 -1.00 -12.86 15.23
N TYR A 13 -0.87 -13.74 14.24
CA TYR A 13 0.25 -14.66 14.06
C TYR A 13 1.04 -14.27 12.82
N ASN A 14 2.33 -13.96 13.01
CA ASN A 14 3.21 -13.48 11.95
C ASN A 14 4.38 -14.43 11.75
N TYR A 15 4.64 -14.81 10.50
CA TYR A 15 5.85 -15.50 10.09
C TYR A 15 6.51 -14.68 8.98
N GLU A 16 7.79 -14.32 9.15
CA GLU A 16 8.60 -13.66 8.12
C GLU A 16 9.90 -14.45 7.93
N VAL A 17 10.26 -14.70 6.68
CA VAL A 17 11.57 -15.23 6.31
C VAL A 17 12.23 -14.23 5.37
N GLY A 18 13.37 -13.70 5.80
CA GLY A 18 14.10 -12.68 5.06
C GLY A 18 15.53 -13.09 4.74
N TYR A 19 15.99 -12.70 3.55
CA TYR A 19 17.40 -12.70 3.16
C TYR A 19 17.86 -11.27 2.96
N VAL A 20 18.95 -10.89 3.62
CA VAL A 20 19.59 -9.57 3.48
C VAL A 20 21.03 -9.78 3.10
N HIS A 21 21.51 -9.01 2.13
CA HIS A 21 22.89 -9.09 1.68
C HIS A 21 23.46 -7.71 1.38
N ASN A 22 24.66 -7.47 1.92
CA ASN A 22 25.42 -6.26 1.69
C ASN A 22 26.50 -6.54 0.61
N LEU A 23 26.38 -5.82 -0.49
CA LEU A 23 27.22 -5.84 -1.68
C LEU A 23 28.17 -4.63 -1.75
N ALA A 24 28.19 -3.75 -0.74
CA ALA A 24 28.93 -2.48 -0.77
C ALA A 24 30.42 -2.70 -1.08
N GLY A 25 31.03 -3.71 -0.44
CA GLY A 25 32.43 -4.06 -0.69
C GLY A 25 32.71 -4.68 -2.07
N LEU A 26 31.72 -5.29 -2.72
CA LEU A 26 31.86 -5.84 -4.07
C LEU A 26 31.72 -4.75 -5.14
N LEU A 27 30.89 -3.75 -4.89
CA LEU A 27 30.52 -2.71 -5.85
C LEU A 27 31.26 -1.38 -5.63
N ASP A 28 32.20 -1.34 -4.68
CA ASP A 28 32.94 -0.13 -4.27
C ASP A 28 31.99 1.07 -4.04
N ALA A 29 30.93 0.82 -3.27
CA ALA A 29 29.84 1.75 -3.02
C ALA A 29 29.74 2.08 -1.52
N ASP A 30 29.22 3.27 -1.19
CA ASP A 30 28.92 3.66 0.20
C ASP A 30 27.83 2.75 0.77
N TYR A 31 26.81 2.45 -0.05
CA TYR A 31 25.75 1.49 0.26
C TYR A 31 25.44 0.65 -0.98
N ALA A 32 25.27 -0.65 -0.78
CA ALA A 32 24.67 -1.52 -1.78
C ALA A 32 24.05 -2.71 -1.06
N ASP A 33 22.77 -2.62 -0.70
CA ASP A 33 22.10 -3.66 0.08
C ASP A 33 20.87 -4.15 -0.66
N ILE A 34 20.63 -5.47 -0.59
CA ILE A 34 19.39 -6.09 -1.03
C ILE A 34 18.71 -6.78 0.16
N LYS A 35 17.40 -6.70 0.22
CA LYS A 35 16.52 -7.47 1.12
C LYS A 35 15.44 -8.12 0.28
N LEU A 36 15.21 -9.41 0.50
CA LEU A 36 14.04 -10.14 0.03
C LEU A 36 13.36 -10.74 1.26
N SER A 37 12.09 -10.47 1.47
CA SER A 37 11.28 -11.05 2.55
C SER A 37 10.04 -11.73 1.98
N TYR A 38 9.70 -12.86 2.57
CA TYR A 38 8.39 -13.48 2.46
C TYR A 38 7.69 -13.29 3.80
N TYR A 39 6.42 -12.88 3.76
CA TYR A 39 5.60 -12.71 4.96
C TYR A 39 4.32 -13.53 4.85
N TYR A 40 3.87 -14.03 6.00
CA TYR A 40 2.56 -14.63 6.22
C TYR A 40 2.02 -14.05 7.52
N ASN A 41 0.91 -13.31 7.43
CA ASN A 41 0.19 -12.78 8.56
C ASN A 41 -1.19 -13.43 8.59
N ARG A 42 -1.55 -13.99 9.75
CA ARG A 42 -2.90 -14.48 10.02
C ARG A 42 -3.43 -13.77 11.25
N THR A 43 -4.51 -13.03 11.09
CA THR A 43 -5.22 -12.41 12.20
C THR A 43 -6.50 -13.19 12.47
N GLU A 44 -6.68 -13.66 13.71
CA GLU A 44 -7.88 -14.37 14.17
C GLU A 44 -8.77 -13.46 15.00
N ASN A 45 -10.08 -13.76 14.99
CA ASN A 45 -11.12 -12.98 15.68
C ASN A 45 -11.15 -11.51 15.23
N ILE A 46 -11.06 -11.24 13.92
CA ILE A 46 -10.98 -9.87 13.40
C ILE A 46 -12.26 -9.11 13.72
N ILE A 47 -12.12 -7.94 14.31
CA ILE A 47 -13.26 -7.11 14.67
C ILE A 47 -13.71 -6.37 13.42
N GLU A 48 -14.85 -6.78 12.87
CA GLU A 48 -15.52 -6.09 11.79
C GLU A 48 -16.76 -5.36 12.29
N ARG A 49 -17.22 -4.38 11.51
CA ARG A 49 -18.42 -3.60 11.78
C ARG A 49 -19.40 -3.69 10.62
N ASP A 50 -20.66 -3.96 10.92
CA ASP A 50 -21.75 -3.96 9.95
C ASP A 50 -22.29 -2.54 9.67
N PRO A 51 -23.22 -2.38 8.70
CA PRO A 51 -23.88 -1.09 8.43
C PRO A 51 -24.75 -0.56 9.58
N ASN A 52 -25.17 -1.42 10.52
CA ASN A 52 -25.95 -1.04 11.70
C ASN A 52 -25.07 -0.59 12.87
N LEU A 53 -23.75 -0.44 12.66
CA LEU A 53 -22.75 -0.08 13.67
C LEU A 53 -22.56 -1.16 14.75
N SER A 54 -22.98 -2.39 14.47
CA SER A 54 -22.72 -3.56 15.30
C SER A 54 -21.33 -4.11 15.00
N PHE A 55 -20.62 -4.51 16.05
CA PHE A 55 -19.31 -5.12 15.92
C PHE A 55 -19.40 -6.63 16.16
N SER A 56 -18.62 -7.39 15.40
CA SER A 56 -18.51 -8.84 15.51
C SER A 56 -17.09 -9.28 15.21
N ASN A 57 -16.70 -10.45 15.71
CA ASN A 57 -15.45 -11.09 15.32
C ASN A 57 -15.70 -11.99 14.10
N LEU A 58 -15.02 -11.74 12.99
CA LEU A 58 -14.83 -12.72 11.91
C LEU A 58 -13.80 -13.77 12.33
N GLU A 59 -13.87 -14.97 11.76
CA GLU A 59 -12.92 -16.04 12.08
C GLU A 59 -11.46 -15.63 11.83
N LYS A 60 -11.12 -15.18 10.61
CA LYS A 60 -9.73 -14.83 10.26
C LYS A 60 -9.56 -13.99 8.99
N GLN A 61 -8.40 -13.35 8.87
CA GLN A 61 -7.83 -12.82 7.62
C GLN A 61 -6.40 -13.33 7.47
N THR A 62 -6.05 -13.72 6.25
CA THR A 62 -4.70 -14.11 5.85
C THR A 62 -4.17 -13.08 4.87
N LEU A 63 -2.96 -12.58 5.13
CA LEU A 63 -2.17 -11.74 4.24
C LEU A 63 -0.84 -12.44 3.94
N GLU A 64 -0.57 -12.74 2.67
CA GLU A 64 0.66 -13.41 2.24
C GLU A 64 1.30 -12.70 1.05
N GLY A 65 2.62 -12.58 1.09
CA GLY A 65 3.32 -11.91 0.00
C GLY A 65 4.83 -11.94 0.10
N ILE A 66 5.44 -11.35 -0.90
CA ILE A 66 6.88 -11.12 -0.96
C ILE A 66 7.19 -9.63 -1.12
N GLU A 67 8.28 -9.21 -0.50
CA GLU A 67 8.80 -7.85 -0.61
C GLU A 67 10.27 -7.88 -1.00
N PHE A 68 10.64 -7.06 -1.97
CA PHE A 68 12.02 -6.83 -2.35
C PHE A 68 12.38 -5.38 -2.11
N GLN A 69 13.56 -5.14 -1.52
CA GLN A 69 14.15 -3.82 -1.37
C GLN A 69 15.60 -3.86 -1.81
N GLY A 70 16.00 -2.91 -2.64
CA GLY A 70 17.38 -2.77 -3.11
C GLY A 70 17.79 -1.31 -3.05
N ARG A 71 18.92 -1.01 -2.42
CA ARG A 71 19.50 0.33 -2.40
C ARG A 71 20.94 0.31 -2.89
N TYR A 72 21.34 1.37 -3.58
CA TYR A 72 22.71 1.62 -4.02
C TYR A 72 23.02 3.10 -3.87
N ASP A 73 24.20 3.44 -3.36
CA ASP A 73 24.73 4.81 -3.30
C ASP A 73 26.26 4.74 -3.35
N ASN A 74 26.89 5.46 -4.27
CA ASN A 74 28.34 5.62 -4.36
C ASN A 74 28.81 7.06 -4.11
N GLY A 75 27.96 7.85 -3.46
CA GLY A 75 28.16 9.26 -3.18
C GLY A 75 27.74 10.18 -4.33
N GLY A 76 28.00 9.79 -5.59
CA GLY A 76 27.64 10.57 -6.78
C GLY A 76 26.31 10.17 -7.41
N PHE A 77 25.96 8.89 -7.38
CA PHE A 77 24.71 8.33 -7.86
C PHE A 77 24.06 7.50 -6.76
N PHE A 78 22.74 7.57 -6.66
CA PHE A 78 21.98 6.74 -5.75
C PHE A 78 20.69 6.24 -6.39
N THR A 79 20.26 5.06 -5.97
CA THR A 79 18.95 4.51 -6.33
C THR A 79 18.41 3.63 -5.21
N ASN A 80 17.08 3.61 -5.08
CA ASN A 80 16.37 2.76 -4.15
C ASN A 80 15.14 2.18 -4.85
N LEU A 81 14.98 0.87 -4.84
CA LEU A 81 13.87 0.14 -5.44
C LEU A 81 13.19 -0.70 -4.35
N SER A 82 11.90 -0.48 -4.14
CA SER A 82 11.04 -1.31 -3.31
C SER A 82 9.93 -1.89 -4.15
N LEU A 83 9.73 -3.20 -4.09
CA LEU A 83 8.65 -3.93 -4.75
C LEU A 83 7.91 -4.74 -3.69
N ALA A 84 6.59 -4.74 -3.72
CA ALA A 84 5.78 -5.66 -2.93
C ALA A 84 4.80 -6.38 -3.85
N TYR A 85 4.65 -7.68 -3.63
CA TYR A 85 3.66 -8.52 -4.28
C TYR A 85 2.87 -9.25 -3.19
N ASN A 86 1.65 -8.79 -2.96
CA ASN A 86 0.66 -9.40 -2.09
C ASN A 86 -0.25 -10.28 -2.96
N PHE A 87 -0.09 -11.60 -2.86
CA PHE A 87 -0.87 -12.53 -3.66
C PHE A 87 -2.01 -13.19 -2.89
N GLU A 88 -2.12 -12.95 -1.58
CA GLU A 88 -3.22 -13.44 -0.77
C GLU A 88 -3.69 -12.34 0.19
N ASN A 89 -4.94 -11.90 0.01
CA ASN A 89 -5.69 -11.08 0.97
C ASN A 89 -7.08 -11.72 1.15
N GLU A 90 -7.13 -12.76 1.97
CA GLU A 90 -8.33 -13.59 2.14
C GLU A 90 -8.94 -13.37 3.52
N VAL A 91 -10.26 -13.19 3.58
CA VAL A 91 -11.05 -13.09 4.81
C VAL A 91 -12.02 -14.27 4.84
N CYS A 92 -12.01 -15.04 5.94
CA CYS A 92 -12.89 -16.19 6.12
C CYS A 92 -13.78 -16.05 7.34
N ASP A 93 -15.04 -16.48 7.20
CA ASP A 93 -16.03 -16.58 8.27
C ASP A 93 -17.23 -17.43 7.80
N GLU A 94 -17.38 -18.66 8.31
CA GLU A 94 -18.45 -19.59 7.89
C GLU A 94 -19.83 -19.02 8.24
N HIS A 95 -19.95 -18.32 9.37
CA HIS A 95 -21.21 -17.74 9.82
C HIS A 95 -21.71 -16.65 8.87
N THR A 96 -20.85 -15.68 8.54
CA THR A 96 -21.15 -14.63 7.57
C THR A 96 -21.47 -15.21 6.19
N ALA A 97 -20.69 -16.20 5.73
CA ALA A 97 -20.94 -16.88 4.46
C ALA A 97 -22.32 -17.56 4.45
N ALA A 98 -22.70 -18.25 5.52
CA ALA A 98 -24.02 -18.89 5.64
C ALA A 98 -25.18 -17.86 5.67
N VAL A 99 -24.98 -16.69 6.28
CA VAL A 99 -25.97 -15.59 6.24
C VAL A 99 -26.11 -15.03 4.83
N LEU A 100 -25.01 -15.01 4.06
CA LEU A 100 -24.94 -14.53 2.68
C LEU A 100 -25.15 -15.65 1.64
N ASP A 101 -25.55 -16.86 2.03
CA ASP A 101 -25.69 -18.02 1.11
C ASP A 101 -26.68 -17.75 -0.05
N TYR A 102 -27.63 -16.84 0.13
CA TYR A 102 -28.51 -16.39 -0.96
C TYR A 102 -27.75 -15.73 -2.14
N LEU A 103 -26.51 -15.29 -1.92
CA LEU A 103 -25.57 -14.78 -2.93
C LEU A 103 -24.55 -15.84 -3.39
N SER A 104 -24.64 -17.07 -2.86
CA SER A 104 -23.69 -18.18 -3.08
C SER A 104 -22.26 -17.83 -2.66
N THR A 105 -22.13 -17.20 -1.49
CA THR A 105 -20.85 -16.75 -0.93
C THR A 105 -20.03 -17.92 -0.38
N SER A 106 -18.73 -17.93 -0.69
CA SER A 106 -17.75 -18.88 -0.13
C SER A 106 -17.42 -18.54 1.33
N ASP A 107 -17.02 -19.54 2.12
CA ASP A 107 -16.55 -19.37 3.50
C ASP A 107 -15.35 -18.41 3.60
N CYS A 108 -14.61 -18.27 2.50
CA CYS A 108 -13.48 -17.36 2.34
C CYS A 108 -13.67 -16.50 1.09
N VAL A 109 -13.43 -15.20 1.22
CA VAL A 109 -13.55 -14.19 0.16
C VAL A 109 -12.32 -13.30 0.11
N GLU A 110 -11.96 -12.84 -1.09
CA GLU A 110 -10.89 -11.87 -1.27
C GLU A 110 -11.34 -10.48 -0.77
N ASP A 111 -10.43 -9.76 -0.11
CA ASP A 111 -10.58 -8.40 0.45
C ASP A 111 -11.61 -8.20 1.56
N GLY A 112 -12.59 -9.09 1.72
CA GLY A 112 -13.58 -9.04 2.80
C GLY A 112 -15.01 -9.29 2.37
N PHE A 113 -15.88 -9.50 3.35
CA PHE A 113 -17.31 -9.68 3.11
C PHE A 113 -17.99 -8.34 2.80
N VAL A 114 -18.99 -8.39 1.92
CA VAL A 114 -19.80 -7.21 1.56
C VAL A 114 -20.52 -6.64 2.77
N ALA A 115 -20.74 -5.32 2.74
CA ALA A 115 -21.27 -4.55 3.86
C ALA A 115 -20.34 -4.44 5.09
N GLY A 116 -19.31 -5.28 5.20
CA GLY A 116 -18.20 -5.18 6.13
C GLY A 116 -17.25 -4.01 5.83
N TYR A 117 -16.32 -3.73 6.73
CA TYR A 117 -15.36 -2.64 6.56
C TYR A 117 -14.09 -3.09 5.83
N LEU A 118 -13.72 -4.37 5.96
CA LEU A 118 -12.50 -4.92 5.39
C LEU A 118 -12.51 -4.83 3.86
N VAL A 119 -13.68 -5.07 3.25
CA VAL A 119 -13.87 -5.01 1.79
C VAL A 119 -13.49 -3.66 1.17
N SER A 120 -13.52 -2.58 1.96
CA SER A 120 -13.15 -1.22 1.52
C SER A 120 -11.66 -0.87 1.74
N MET A 121 -10.89 -1.80 2.31
CA MET A 121 -9.46 -1.66 2.64
C MET A 121 -8.61 -2.67 1.87
N ALA A 122 -9.02 -3.00 0.64
CA ALA A 122 -8.27 -3.90 -0.23
C ALA A 122 -6.81 -3.43 -0.37
N MET A 123 -5.88 -4.37 -0.26
CA MET A 123 -4.46 -4.08 -0.47
C MET A 123 -4.11 -4.22 -1.96
N PRO A 124 -3.30 -3.34 -2.54
CA PRO A 124 -2.84 -3.53 -3.91
C PRO A 124 -2.02 -4.81 -4.05
N GLU A 125 -2.32 -5.60 -5.08
CA GLU A 125 -1.62 -6.87 -5.37
C GLU A 125 -0.13 -6.61 -5.66
N TYR A 126 0.18 -5.62 -6.50
CA TYR A 126 1.56 -5.22 -6.75
C TYR A 126 1.76 -3.73 -6.49
N THR A 127 2.84 -3.41 -5.79
CA THR A 127 3.32 -2.03 -5.64
C THR A 127 4.79 -1.95 -5.97
N ALA A 128 5.19 -0.84 -6.58
CA ALA A 128 6.59 -0.53 -6.81
C ALA A 128 6.89 0.93 -6.49
N ASN A 129 8.01 1.15 -5.81
CA ASN A 129 8.56 2.46 -5.56
C ASN A 129 10.02 2.49 -6.00
N TRP A 130 10.35 3.37 -6.92
CA TRP A 130 11.71 3.51 -7.42
C TRP A 130 12.16 4.95 -7.31
N THR A 131 13.27 5.17 -6.62
CA THR A 131 13.96 6.45 -6.55
C THR A 131 15.29 6.33 -7.25
N LEU A 132 15.67 7.34 -8.02
CA LEU A 132 16.97 7.46 -8.65
C LEU A 132 17.43 8.92 -8.60
N GLY A 133 18.72 9.14 -8.40
CA GLY A 133 19.24 10.50 -8.33
C GLY A 133 20.75 10.56 -8.34
N GLY A 134 21.25 11.79 -8.35
CA GLY A 134 22.67 12.06 -8.37
C GLY A 134 23.04 13.35 -7.67
N ARG A 135 24.30 13.40 -7.23
CA ARG A 135 24.91 14.50 -6.50
C ARG A 135 26.08 15.08 -7.31
N PHE A 136 26.05 16.38 -7.52
CA PHE A 136 26.99 17.13 -8.35
C PHE A 136 27.61 18.29 -7.57
N PHE A 137 28.66 18.91 -8.15
CA PHE A 137 29.34 20.09 -7.59
C PHE A 137 29.77 19.89 -6.13
N ASN A 138 30.50 18.80 -5.85
CA ASN A 138 30.88 18.40 -4.50
C ASN A 138 29.68 18.26 -3.56
N ARG A 139 28.62 17.60 -4.04
CA ARG A 139 27.34 17.36 -3.34
C ARG A 139 26.56 18.64 -2.99
N LYS A 140 26.83 19.76 -3.67
CA LYS A 140 26.02 20.98 -3.54
C LYS A 140 24.72 20.94 -4.33
N LEU A 141 24.66 20.16 -5.40
CA LEU A 141 23.44 19.96 -6.18
C LEU A 141 23.03 18.50 -6.09
N GLU A 142 21.83 18.23 -5.62
CA GLU A 142 21.19 16.92 -5.67
C GLU A 142 19.97 16.98 -6.58
N LEU A 143 19.92 16.07 -7.54
CA LEU A 143 18.77 15.89 -8.42
C LEU A 143 18.23 14.49 -8.20
N GLY A 144 16.93 14.35 -8.00
CA GLY A 144 16.30 13.05 -7.81
C GLY A 144 14.94 12.97 -8.45
N SER A 145 14.57 11.75 -8.82
CA SER A 145 13.25 11.39 -9.34
C SER A 145 12.72 10.19 -8.57
N ARG A 146 11.40 10.16 -8.39
CA ARG A 146 10.68 9.04 -7.79
C ARG A 146 9.56 8.59 -8.72
N VAL A 147 9.47 7.29 -8.95
CA VAL A 147 8.37 6.64 -9.66
C VAL A 147 7.63 5.79 -8.65
N THR A 148 6.30 5.96 -8.57
CA THR A 148 5.43 5.12 -7.74
C THR A 148 4.42 4.44 -8.66
N TYR A 149 4.27 3.14 -8.51
CA TYR A 149 3.39 2.30 -9.30
C TYR A 149 2.48 1.48 -8.38
N TYR A 150 1.20 1.46 -8.69
CA TYR A 150 0.22 0.55 -8.11
C TYR A 150 -0.48 -0.21 -9.22
N TYR A 151 -0.56 -1.53 -9.09
CA TYR A 151 -1.36 -2.35 -10.00
C TYR A 151 -2.85 -2.03 -9.83
N LYS A 152 -3.60 -2.14 -10.93
CA LYS A 152 -5.05 -1.95 -10.91
C LYS A 152 -5.69 -2.90 -9.91
N HIS A 153 -6.75 -2.44 -9.25
CA HIS A 153 -7.59 -3.27 -8.42
C HIS A 153 -9.01 -3.21 -8.98
N GLU A 154 -9.49 -4.38 -9.40
CA GLU A 154 -10.87 -4.58 -9.81
C GLU A 154 -11.60 -5.22 -8.64
N ASP A 155 -12.74 -4.64 -8.27
CA ASP A 155 -13.58 -5.19 -7.22
C ASP A 155 -13.92 -6.66 -7.50
N LYS A 156 -13.81 -7.47 -6.46
CA LYS A 156 -14.04 -8.92 -6.54
C LYS A 156 -15.51 -9.28 -6.39
N PHE A 157 -16.44 -8.37 -6.70
CA PHE A 157 -17.87 -8.62 -6.52
C PHE A 157 -18.38 -9.77 -7.37
N GLU A 158 -18.09 -9.78 -8.67
CA GLU A 158 -18.55 -10.83 -9.58
C GLU A 158 -17.90 -12.19 -9.30
N SER A 159 -16.70 -12.21 -8.72
CA SER A 159 -16.02 -13.44 -8.31
C SER A 159 -16.48 -13.94 -6.93
N ASN A 160 -16.76 -13.03 -6.00
CA ASN A 160 -17.16 -13.37 -4.62
C ASN A 160 -18.68 -13.64 -4.50
N TYR A 161 -19.52 -13.13 -5.42
CA TYR A 161 -20.99 -13.20 -5.34
C TYR A 161 -21.67 -13.41 -6.70
N ARG A 162 -22.67 -14.30 -6.78
CA ARG A 162 -23.35 -14.65 -8.05
C ARG A 162 -24.39 -13.62 -8.52
N ASP A 163 -24.96 -12.82 -7.62
CA ASP A 163 -25.90 -11.74 -7.95
C ASP A 163 -25.52 -10.40 -7.28
N PRO A 164 -24.53 -9.68 -7.83
CA PRO A 164 -24.09 -8.39 -7.28
C PRO A 164 -25.18 -7.31 -7.30
N SER A 165 -26.21 -7.46 -8.15
CA SER A 165 -27.27 -6.47 -8.32
C SER A 165 -28.20 -6.35 -7.11
N ALA A 166 -28.18 -7.36 -6.23
CA ALA A 166 -28.93 -7.37 -4.98
C ALA A 166 -28.24 -6.58 -3.84
N ILE A 167 -26.99 -6.14 -4.03
CA ILE A 167 -26.20 -5.46 -3.00
C ILE A 167 -26.35 -3.95 -3.18
N SER A 168 -26.85 -3.27 -2.15
CA SER A 168 -27.06 -1.83 -2.18
C SER A 168 -25.74 -1.06 -2.19
N TYR A 169 -25.64 0.02 -2.98
CA TYR A 169 -24.53 1.00 -2.92
C TYR A 169 -24.33 1.61 -1.51
N TYR A 170 -25.33 1.54 -0.63
CA TYR A 170 -25.22 1.99 0.76
C TYR A 170 -24.53 0.98 1.68
N ALA A 171 -24.26 -0.24 1.22
CA ALA A 171 -23.34 -1.16 1.87
C ALA A 171 -21.91 -0.67 1.58
N ASN A 172 -20.98 -0.83 2.51
CA ASN A 172 -19.57 -0.60 2.20
C ASN A 172 -19.19 -1.48 1.00
N THR A 173 -18.82 -0.85 -0.11
CA THR A 173 -18.41 -1.53 -1.34
C THR A 173 -16.88 -1.43 -1.50
N PRO A 174 -16.22 -2.46 -2.04
CA PRO A 174 -14.84 -2.38 -2.50
C PRO A 174 -14.63 -1.19 -3.44
N LEU A 175 -13.48 -0.56 -3.30
CA LEU A 175 -13.05 0.54 -4.16
C LEU A 175 -12.16 -0.03 -5.25
N SER A 176 -12.53 0.22 -6.50
CA SER A 176 -11.71 -0.12 -7.66
C SER A 176 -10.86 1.07 -8.07
N TRP A 177 -9.62 0.81 -8.50
CA TRP A 177 -8.73 1.81 -9.08
C TRP A 177 -7.99 1.23 -10.28
N ASP A 178 -7.75 2.07 -11.29
CA ASP A 178 -6.93 1.69 -12.44
C ASP A 178 -5.43 1.67 -12.05
N THR A 179 -4.57 1.28 -12.98
CA THR A 179 -3.13 1.32 -12.82
C THR A 179 -2.68 2.76 -12.56
N ILE A 180 -1.99 2.98 -11.45
CA ILE A 180 -1.51 4.31 -11.04
C ILE A 180 -0.02 4.38 -11.29
N LEU A 181 0.43 5.39 -12.05
CA LEU A 181 1.85 5.64 -12.31
C LEU A 181 2.18 7.11 -12.05
N LEU A 182 2.88 7.36 -10.96
CA LEU A 182 3.22 8.70 -10.50
C LEU A 182 4.70 8.98 -10.72
N PHE A 183 4.99 10.15 -11.28
CA PHE A 183 6.33 10.66 -11.48
C PHE A 183 6.54 11.92 -10.65
N ASP A 184 7.48 11.87 -9.72
CA ASP A 184 7.91 13.02 -8.93
C ASP A 184 9.37 13.31 -9.23
N ALA A 185 9.78 14.56 -9.09
CA ALA A 185 11.18 14.96 -9.19
C ALA A 185 11.49 16.13 -8.26
N TYR A 186 12.74 16.23 -7.85
CA TYR A 186 13.24 17.35 -7.07
C TYR A 186 14.64 17.77 -7.50
N ALA A 187 14.94 19.03 -7.22
CA ALA A 187 16.27 19.62 -7.34
C ALA A 187 16.56 20.39 -6.05
N SER A 188 17.62 19.98 -5.34
CA SER A 188 18.07 20.61 -4.10
C SER A 188 19.46 21.20 -4.29
N TYR A 189 19.64 22.47 -3.94
CA TYR A 189 20.89 23.19 -4.10
C TYR A 189 21.32 23.87 -2.79
N GLN A 190 22.54 23.55 -2.34
CA GLN A 190 23.20 24.17 -1.21
C GLN A 190 23.88 25.46 -1.65
N LEU A 191 23.32 26.61 -1.28
CA LEU A 191 23.86 27.94 -1.63
C LEU A 191 25.16 28.22 -0.86
N ASN A 192 25.15 27.94 0.44
CA ASN A 192 26.29 28.01 1.37
C ASN A 192 26.05 27.01 2.52
N ASP A 193 26.93 26.93 3.52
CA ASP A 193 26.84 25.89 4.56
C ASP A 193 25.54 25.97 5.42
N ASP A 194 24.87 27.13 5.41
CA ASP A 194 23.71 27.42 6.26
C ASP A 194 22.39 27.46 5.48
N ILE A 195 22.42 27.63 4.15
CA ILE A 195 21.25 27.90 3.33
C ILE A 195 21.15 26.91 2.16
N SER A 196 19.98 26.28 2.02
CA SER A 196 19.62 25.45 0.87
C SER A 196 18.26 25.81 0.29
N VAL A 197 18.11 25.59 -1.02
CA VAL A 197 16.87 25.77 -1.77
C VAL A 197 16.50 24.45 -2.43
N GLU A 198 15.23 24.07 -2.34
CA GLU A 198 14.70 22.87 -2.99
C GLU A 198 13.46 23.21 -3.82
N LEU A 199 13.43 22.74 -5.06
CA LEU A 199 12.25 22.71 -5.91
C LEU A 199 11.79 21.26 -6.04
N THR A 200 10.56 20.98 -5.62
CA THR A 200 9.90 19.67 -5.76
C THR A 200 8.72 19.79 -6.73
N GLY A 201 8.62 18.86 -7.67
CA GLY A 201 7.43 18.63 -8.49
C GLY A 201 6.87 17.25 -8.20
N THR A 202 5.58 17.18 -7.87
CA THR A 202 4.85 15.92 -7.61
C THR A 202 3.78 15.70 -8.66
N ASN A 203 3.48 14.44 -8.97
CA ASN A 203 2.53 14.03 -9.99
C ASN A 203 2.76 14.79 -11.33
N LEU A 204 3.99 14.71 -11.84
CA LEU A 204 4.43 15.44 -13.03
C LEU A 204 3.68 15.02 -14.30
N SER A 205 3.17 13.79 -14.39
CA SER A 205 2.24 13.36 -15.44
C SER A 205 0.85 13.99 -15.32
N ASN A 206 0.52 14.58 -14.16
CA ASN A 206 -0.81 15.08 -13.83
C ASN A 206 -1.89 13.99 -13.91
N GLU A 207 -1.56 12.81 -13.37
CA GLU A 207 -2.43 11.65 -13.30
C GLU A 207 -3.64 11.94 -12.40
N TYR A 208 -4.83 11.55 -12.85
CA TYR A 208 -6.05 11.61 -12.04
C TYR A 208 -6.32 10.23 -11.46
N TYR A 209 -6.15 10.08 -10.15
CA TYR A 209 -6.28 8.79 -9.47
C TYR A 209 -6.92 8.90 -8.10
N ILE A 210 -7.37 7.77 -7.57
CA ILE A 210 -7.82 7.60 -6.18
C ILE A 210 -6.69 6.89 -5.44
N ASP A 211 -6.35 7.36 -4.24
CA ASP A 211 -5.35 6.69 -3.41
C ASP A 211 -5.82 5.26 -3.06
N PRO A 212 -5.06 4.20 -3.42
CA PRO A 212 -5.43 2.81 -3.15
C PRO A 212 -5.71 2.49 -1.68
N MET A 213 -5.12 3.25 -0.75
CA MET A 213 -5.29 3.04 0.69
C MET A 213 -6.42 3.89 1.29
N SER A 214 -7.09 4.70 0.46
CA SER A 214 -8.22 5.51 0.88
C SER A 214 -9.51 4.70 0.80
N ARG A 215 -10.31 4.71 1.87
CA ARG A 215 -11.71 4.22 1.84
C ARG A 215 -12.69 5.19 1.20
N SER A 216 -12.21 6.33 0.70
CA SER A 216 -13.03 7.36 0.05
C SER A 216 -12.58 7.55 -1.38
N ALA A 217 -13.54 7.61 -2.29
CA ALA A 217 -13.33 7.93 -3.70
C ALA A 217 -13.06 9.44 -3.90
N ILE A 218 -12.11 9.98 -3.14
CA ILE A 218 -11.64 11.36 -3.26
C ILE A 218 -10.40 11.32 -4.14
N PRO A 219 -10.38 12.09 -5.25
CA PRO A 219 -9.22 12.13 -6.12
C PRO A 219 -8.02 12.72 -5.39
N ALA A 220 -6.86 12.11 -5.61
CA ALA A 220 -5.60 12.60 -5.11
C ALA A 220 -5.19 13.92 -5.81
N PRO A 221 -4.31 14.72 -5.20
CA PRO A 221 -3.83 15.95 -5.81
C PRO A 221 -3.18 15.73 -7.19
N GLY A 222 -3.49 16.63 -8.11
CA GLY A 222 -2.83 16.72 -9.41
C GLY A 222 -1.39 17.24 -9.32
N ARG A 223 -0.85 17.66 -10.46
CA ARG A 223 0.52 18.20 -10.54
C ARG A 223 0.71 19.39 -9.60
N THR A 224 1.69 19.28 -8.72
CA THR A 224 1.98 20.32 -7.71
C THR A 224 3.48 20.63 -7.68
N PHE A 225 3.81 21.92 -7.66
CA PHE A 225 5.18 22.41 -7.49
C PHE A 225 5.34 23.12 -6.15
N LYS A 226 6.43 22.84 -5.45
CA LYS A 226 6.78 23.43 -4.16
C LYS A 226 8.21 23.95 -4.21
N LEU A 227 8.40 25.21 -3.82
CA LEU A 227 9.72 25.79 -3.57
C LEU A 227 9.92 25.90 -2.06
N SER A 228 11.05 25.41 -1.56
CA SER A 228 11.40 25.43 -0.14
C SER A 228 12.77 26.07 0.05
N LEU A 229 12.90 26.90 1.08
CA LEU A 229 14.14 27.54 1.53
C LEU A 229 14.39 27.07 2.97
N THR A 230 15.55 26.48 3.21
CA THR A 230 15.97 26.07 4.56
C THR A 230 17.17 26.91 4.98
N ALA A 231 17.12 27.49 6.18
CA ALA A 231 18.22 28.22 6.79
C ALA A 231 18.51 27.65 8.18
N LYS A 232 19.77 27.35 8.47
CA LYS A 232 20.28 26.93 9.79
C LYS A 232 21.13 28.05 10.37
N PHE A 233 21.07 28.25 11.69
CA PHE A 233 21.77 29.30 12.42
C PHE A 233 22.20 28.80 13.80
#